data_AF-A0A922SDN8-F1
#
_entry.id   AF-A0A922SDN8-F1
#
_cell.length_a   1.000
_cell.length_b   1.000
_cell.length_c   1.000
_cell.angle_alpha   90.00
_cell.angle_beta   90.00
_cell.angle_gamma   90.00
#
_symmetry.space_group_name_H-M   'P 1'
#
loop_
_entity.id
_entity.type
_entity.pdbx_description
1 polymer ?
#
loop_
_entity_poly.entity_id
_entity_poly.type
_entity_poly.pdbx_seq_one_letter_code
_entity_poly.pdbx_strand_id
1 'polypeptide(L)'
;MLNSLKGQMQQRLGEVENNTLLCEATILDPRFKKSGFNNPRNFERAASEMKRRIGSDRTQFPQESAVEERVPPQPKTGSIWDDFDEEISALVPQNPTAAGIVEFDKYMEEPLIKRQENPLLWWKDRKGVYPRLYKYMLKRLNITATSVPCERVFSKAGLILNERRTRLKTKKLSELVFISCN
;
A
#
# COMPACT_ATOMS: atom_id res chain seq x y z
N MET A 1 20.34 31.65 -12.62
CA MET A 1 18.99 31.08 -12.40
C MET A 1 19.00 29.55 -12.46
N LEU A 2 19.48 28.92 -13.55
CA LEU A 2 19.56 27.44 -13.68
C LEU A 2 20.37 26.74 -12.57
N ASN A 3 21.54 27.26 -12.19
CA ASN A 3 22.36 26.66 -11.12
C ASN A 3 21.69 26.73 -9.74
N SER A 4 20.92 27.80 -9.49
CA SER A 4 20.14 27.94 -8.26
C SER A 4 18.96 26.97 -8.24
N LEU A 5 18.26 26.79 -9.38
CA LEU A 5 17.20 25.79 -9.51
C LEU A 5 17.73 24.37 -9.33
N LYS A 6 18.84 24.03 -9.99
CA LYS A 6 19.49 22.72 -9.85
C LYS A 6 19.93 22.45 -8.40
N GLY A 7 20.50 23.46 -7.74
CA GLY A 7 20.87 23.37 -6.33
C GLY A 7 19.66 23.12 -5.42
N GLN A 8 18.55 23.85 -5.63
CA GLN A 8 17.32 23.65 -4.85
C GLN A 8 16.65 22.30 -5.13
N MET A 9 16.65 21.83 -6.38
CA MET A 9 16.14 20.51 -6.73
C MET A 9 16.96 19.40 -6.07
N GLN A 10 18.30 19.50 -6.08
CA GLN A 10 19.15 18.53 -5.41
C GLN A 10 18.98 18.58 -3.89
N GLN A 11 18.88 19.76 -3.30
CA GLN A 11 18.68 19.93 -1.86
C GLN A 11 17.35 19.31 -1.38
N ARG A 12 16.27 19.46 -2.16
CA ARG A 12 14.93 19.03 -1.74
C ARG A 12 14.56 17.63 -2.22
N LEU A 13 15.02 17.23 -3.40
CA LEU A 13 14.64 15.98 -4.07
C LEU A 13 15.77 14.95 -4.15
N GLY A 14 17.01 15.33 -3.84
CA GLY A 14 18.18 14.46 -3.99
C GLY A 14 18.15 13.22 -3.07
N GLU A 15 17.48 13.31 -1.92
CA GLU A 15 17.39 12.21 -0.95
C GLU A 15 16.02 11.53 -0.93
N VAL A 16 15.15 11.77 -1.90
CA VAL A 16 13.81 11.17 -1.94
C VAL A 16 13.88 9.65 -2.01
N GLU A 17 14.86 9.10 -2.73
CA GLU A 17 15.10 7.66 -2.85
C GLU A 17 15.70 7.02 -1.57
N ASN A 18 16.08 7.82 -0.58
CA ASN A 18 16.47 7.32 0.75
C ASN A 18 15.28 7.04 1.65
N ASN A 19 14.10 7.61 1.34
CA ASN A 19 12.91 7.38 2.13
C ASN A 19 12.22 6.08 1.72
N THR A 20 12.32 5.07 2.58
CA THR A 20 11.72 3.74 2.37
C THR A 20 10.24 3.81 2.02
N LEU A 21 9.46 4.70 2.66
CA LEU A 21 8.02 4.80 2.43
C LEU A 21 7.69 5.30 1.02
N LEU A 22 8.44 6.30 0.53
CA LEU A 22 8.27 6.84 -0.81
C LEU A 22 8.72 5.82 -1.87
N CYS A 23 9.82 5.13 -1.61
CA CYS A 23 10.29 4.05 -2.48
C CYS A 23 9.29 2.91 -2.56
N GLU A 24 8.75 2.46 -1.42
CA GLU A 24 7.71 1.43 -1.37
C GLU A 24 6.44 1.86 -2.12
N ALA A 25 5.98 3.10 -1.93
CA ALA A 25 4.82 3.64 -2.66
C ALA A 25 5.07 3.72 -4.18
N THR A 26 6.30 4.08 -4.59
CA THR A 26 6.70 4.17 -6.00
C THR A 26 6.71 2.80 -6.68
N ILE A 27 7.23 1.78 -5.97
CA ILE A 27 7.22 0.39 -6.44
C ILE A 27 5.78 -0.12 -6.61
N LEU A 28 4.89 0.19 -5.66
CA LEU A 28 3.49 -0.22 -5.67
C LEU A 28 2.62 0.59 -6.63
N ASP A 29 3.15 1.64 -7.24
CA ASP A 29 2.44 2.36 -8.31
C ASP A 29 2.70 1.66 -9.66
N PRO A 30 1.66 1.07 -10.28
CA PRO A 30 1.80 0.34 -11.55
C PRO A 30 2.24 1.23 -12.72
N ARG A 31 2.23 2.57 -12.57
CA ARG A 31 2.72 3.51 -13.58
C ARG A 31 4.25 3.68 -13.55
N PHE A 32 4.88 3.46 -12.39
CA PHE A 32 6.29 3.78 -12.19
C PHE A 32 7.13 2.52 -11.95
N LYS A 33 6.75 1.65 -11.00
CA LYS A 33 7.50 0.45 -10.61
C LYS A 33 9.02 0.71 -10.54
N LYS A 34 9.83 -0.10 -11.25
CA LYS A 34 11.28 0.06 -11.37
C LYS A 34 11.69 1.35 -12.12
N SER A 35 10.89 1.80 -13.08
CA SER A 35 11.15 2.99 -13.89
C SER A 35 11.03 4.31 -13.12
N GLY A 36 10.50 4.28 -11.89
CA GLY A 36 10.42 5.45 -11.00
C GLY A 36 11.72 5.81 -10.29
N PHE A 37 12.77 4.97 -10.40
CA PHE A 37 14.04 5.17 -9.70
C PHE A 37 15.13 5.66 -10.64
N ASN A 38 15.89 6.67 -10.22
CA ASN A 38 17.09 7.10 -10.93
C ASN A 38 18.28 6.17 -10.62
N ASN A 39 18.35 5.64 -9.38
CA ASN A 39 19.41 4.73 -8.97
C ASN A 39 18.88 3.28 -8.80
N PRO A 40 19.37 2.30 -9.58
CA PRO A 40 18.93 0.91 -9.46
C PRO A 40 19.23 0.29 -8.09
N ARG A 41 20.29 0.73 -7.40
CA ARG A 41 20.62 0.23 -6.05
C ARG A 41 19.56 0.59 -5.01
N ASN A 42 18.95 1.76 -5.14
CA ASN A 42 17.88 2.19 -4.24
C ASN A 42 16.62 1.37 -4.45
N PHE A 43 16.31 1.04 -5.71
CA PHE A 43 15.24 0.10 -6.05
C PHE A 43 15.49 -1.28 -5.44
N GLU A 44 16.68 -1.87 -5.63
CA GLU A 44 17.00 -3.20 -5.10
C GLU A 44 16.90 -3.25 -3.56
N ARG A 45 17.38 -2.20 -2.88
CA ARG A 45 17.26 -2.05 -1.43
C ARG A 45 15.80 -2.00 -0.99
N ALA A 46 15.00 -1.15 -1.64
CA ALA A 46 13.58 -1.00 -1.31
C ALA A 46 12.77 -2.26 -1.62
N ALA A 47 13.05 -2.93 -2.74
CA ALA A 47 12.41 -4.18 -3.12
C ALA A 47 12.74 -5.31 -2.14
N SER A 48 14.00 -5.43 -1.72
CA SER A 48 14.43 -6.43 -0.73
C SER A 48 13.74 -6.20 0.62
N GLU A 49 13.68 -4.95 1.07
CA GLU A 49 12.99 -4.59 2.31
C GLU A 49 11.48 -4.82 2.22
N MET A 50 10.86 -4.53 1.07
CA MET A 50 9.45 -4.82 0.84
C MET A 50 9.16 -6.32 0.84
N LYS A 51 9.98 -7.13 0.14
CA LYS A 51 9.87 -8.60 0.16
C LYS A 51 9.99 -9.15 1.58
N ARG A 52 10.94 -8.62 2.37
CA ARG A 52 11.09 -8.97 3.79
C ARG A 52 9.83 -8.64 4.58
N ARG A 53 9.24 -7.44 4.39
CA ARG A 53 8.04 -6.99 5.09
C ARG A 53 6.79 -7.78 4.70
N ILE A 54 6.59 -8.07 3.42
CA ILE A 54 5.49 -8.90 2.92
C ILE A 54 5.62 -10.32 3.49
N GLY A 55 6.85 -10.83 3.59
CA GLY A 55 7.14 -12.14 4.15
C GLY A 55 7.01 -12.23 5.68
N SER A 56 7.33 -11.15 6.40
CA SER A 56 7.27 -11.08 7.86
C SER A 56 5.92 -10.62 8.41
N ASP A 57 5.07 -9.98 7.58
CA ASP A 57 3.70 -9.61 7.93
C ASP A 57 2.86 -10.89 8.07
N ARG A 58 3.04 -11.58 9.20
CA ARG A 58 2.02 -12.40 9.87
C ARG A 58 0.92 -11.51 10.45
N THR A 59 0.64 -10.37 9.83
CA THR A 59 -0.22 -9.38 10.42
C THR A 59 -1.65 -9.89 10.51
N GLN A 60 -2.01 -10.21 11.74
CA GLN A 60 -3.32 -10.03 12.33
C GLN A 60 -3.87 -8.65 11.91
N PHE A 61 -4.52 -8.59 10.75
CA PHE A 61 -5.55 -7.60 10.49
C PHE A 61 -6.87 -8.35 10.48
N PRO A 62 -7.94 -7.80 11.05
CA PRO A 62 -9.25 -8.42 10.99
C PRO A 62 -9.50 -8.78 9.53
N GLN A 63 -9.76 -10.06 9.27
CA GLN A 63 -10.50 -10.42 8.07
C GLN A 63 -11.78 -9.59 8.14
N GLU A 64 -11.87 -8.50 7.39
CA GLU A 64 -13.17 -8.12 6.88
C GLU A 64 -13.65 -9.36 6.14
N SER A 65 -14.69 -9.97 6.70
CA SER A 65 -15.32 -11.21 6.31
C SER A 65 -15.74 -11.17 4.86
N ALA A 66 -14.80 -11.29 3.92
CA ALA A 66 -15.03 -12.13 2.78
C ALA A 66 -15.04 -13.54 3.37
N VAL A 67 -16.21 -14.15 3.36
CA VAL A 67 -16.41 -15.57 3.64
C VAL A 67 -15.55 -16.32 2.64
N GLU A 68 -14.26 -16.47 2.92
CA GLU A 68 -13.53 -17.66 2.54
C GLU A 68 -14.21 -18.74 3.37
N GLU A 69 -15.14 -19.46 2.73
CA GLU A 69 -15.38 -20.85 3.09
C GLU A 69 -13.99 -21.48 3.19
N ARG A 70 -13.47 -21.57 4.41
CA ARG A 70 -12.67 -22.74 4.77
C ARG A 70 -13.63 -23.88 4.57
N VAL A 71 -13.62 -24.43 3.36
CA VAL A 71 -14.31 -25.67 3.05
C VAL A 71 -13.82 -26.63 4.13
N PRO A 72 -14.69 -27.10 5.04
CA PRO A 72 -14.34 -28.16 5.96
C PRO A 72 -13.80 -29.31 5.11
N PRO A 73 -12.86 -30.15 5.59
CA PRO A 73 -12.43 -31.33 4.83
C PRO A 73 -13.69 -32.07 4.37
N GLN A 74 -13.97 -32.01 3.06
CA GLN A 74 -15.15 -32.63 2.48
C GLN A 74 -14.99 -34.13 2.73
N PRO A 75 -16.03 -34.82 3.23
CA PRO A 75 -15.94 -36.27 3.38
C PRO A 75 -15.62 -36.88 2.00
N LYS A 76 -14.58 -37.74 1.93
CA LYS A 76 -14.15 -38.39 0.68
C LYS A 76 -15.37 -38.96 -0.03
N THR A 77 -15.68 -38.44 -1.20
CA THR A 77 -16.90 -38.81 -1.93
C THR A 77 -16.72 -40.05 -2.79
N GLY A 78 -15.52 -40.67 -2.74
CA GLY A 78 -15.17 -41.76 -3.65
C GLY A 78 -14.97 -41.24 -5.07
N SER A 79 -14.59 -39.97 -5.21
CA SER A 79 -14.29 -39.36 -6.49
C SER A 79 -12.93 -39.87 -6.96
N ILE A 80 -12.82 -40.15 -8.26
CA ILE A 80 -11.55 -40.53 -8.91
C ILE A 80 -10.45 -39.47 -8.66
N TRP A 81 -10.87 -38.23 -8.37
CA TRP A 81 -10.00 -37.10 -8.13
C TRP A 81 -9.54 -36.96 -6.67
N ASP A 82 -10.07 -37.73 -5.73
CA ASP A 82 -9.72 -37.60 -4.30
C ASP A 82 -8.22 -37.85 -4.05
N ASP A 83 -7.64 -38.86 -4.69
CA ASP A 83 -6.20 -39.18 -4.57
C ASP A 83 -5.32 -38.13 -5.28
N PHE A 84 -5.81 -37.59 -6.39
CA PHE A 84 -5.13 -36.52 -7.14
C PHE A 84 -5.14 -35.19 -6.38
N ASP A 85 -6.27 -34.85 -5.76
CA ASP A 85 -6.41 -33.65 -4.93
C ASP A 85 -5.53 -33.75 -3.67
N GLU A 86 -5.42 -34.94 -3.08
CA GLU A 86 -4.53 -35.23 -1.94
C GLU A 86 -3.04 -35.07 -2.34
N GLU A 87 -2.64 -35.62 -3.49
CA GLU A 87 -1.28 -35.47 -4.05
C GLU A 87 -0.94 -34.01 -4.41
N ILE A 88 -1.87 -33.28 -5.03
CA ILE A 88 -1.70 -31.86 -5.35
C ILE A 88 -1.61 -31.01 -4.08
N SER A 89 -2.47 -31.26 -3.09
CA SER A 89 -2.46 -30.51 -1.85
C SER A 89 -1.12 -30.64 -1.09
N ALA A 90 -0.48 -31.80 -1.19
CA ALA A 90 0.84 -32.06 -0.61
C ALA A 90 1.98 -31.38 -1.39
N LEU A 91 1.80 -31.15 -2.70
CA LEU A 91 2.77 -30.48 -3.57
C LEU A 91 2.72 -28.94 -3.47
N VAL A 92 1.65 -28.34 -2.96
CA VAL A 92 1.55 -26.88 -2.80
C VAL A 92 2.36 -26.45 -1.56
N PRO A 93 3.50 -25.77 -1.71
CA PRO A 93 4.26 -25.28 -0.57
C PRO A 93 3.45 -24.22 0.16
N GLN A 94 2.92 -24.57 1.34
CA GLN A 94 2.20 -23.69 2.26
C GLN A 94 3.14 -22.71 2.99
N ASN A 95 4.13 -22.13 2.28
CA ASN A 95 4.98 -21.11 2.85
C ASN A 95 4.40 -19.72 2.49
N PRO A 96 3.70 -19.03 3.42
CA PRO A 96 3.15 -17.72 3.16
C PRO A 96 4.23 -16.70 2.77
N THR A 97 5.45 -16.83 3.28
CA THR A 97 6.56 -15.94 2.90
C THR A 97 6.91 -16.10 1.42
N ALA A 98 7.00 -17.34 0.93
CA ALA A 98 7.29 -17.62 -0.48
C ALA A 98 6.17 -17.12 -1.39
N ALA A 99 4.91 -17.34 -1.01
CA ALA A 99 3.75 -16.86 -1.77
C ALA A 99 3.73 -15.34 -1.94
N GLY A 100 4.09 -14.58 -0.89
CA GLY A 100 4.18 -13.12 -0.97
C GLY A 100 5.32 -12.61 -1.85
N ILE A 101 6.46 -13.32 -1.85
CA ILE A 101 7.59 -13.01 -2.74
C ILE A 101 7.22 -13.29 -4.20
N VAL A 102 6.56 -14.43 -4.47
CA VAL A 102 6.08 -14.79 -5.81
C VAL A 102 5.03 -13.79 -6.31
N GLU A 103 4.09 -13.35 -5.47
CA GLU A 103 3.14 -12.28 -5.84
C GLU A 103 3.87 -10.98 -6.23
N PHE A 104 4.90 -10.59 -5.46
CA PHE A 104 5.69 -9.40 -5.77
C PHE A 104 6.43 -9.54 -7.10
N ASP A 105 7.07 -10.68 -7.35
CA ASP A 105 7.84 -10.90 -8.58
C ASP A 105 6.93 -10.90 -9.82
N LYS A 106 5.76 -11.56 -9.75
CA LYS A 106 4.74 -11.51 -10.80
C LYS A 106 4.27 -10.07 -11.08
N TYR A 107 4.04 -9.29 -10.03
CA TYR A 107 3.66 -7.88 -10.18
C TYR A 107 4.74 -7.04 -10.86
N MET A 108 6.02 -7.30 -10.57
CA MET A 108 7.15 -6.61 -11.21
C MET A 108 7.25 -6.94 -12.71
N GLU A 109 6.85 -8.13 -13.12
CA GLU A 109 6.85 -8.58 -14.52
C GLU A 109 5.69 -8.01 -15.34
N GLU A 110 4.58 -7.60 -14.71
CA GLU A 110 3.47 -6.99 -15.43
C GLU A 110 3.87 -5.67 -16.13
N PRO A 111 3.29 -5.37 -17.31
CA PRO A 111 3.56 -4.12 -18.00
C PRO A 111 3.13 -2.90 -17.17
N LEU A 112 3.78 -1.76 -17.45
CA LEU A 112 3.40 -0.47 -16.88
C LEU A 112 2.07 -0.01 -17.49
N ILE A 113 1.20 0.57 -16.66
CA ILE A 113 -0.01 1.21 -17.16
C ILE A 113 0.30 2.64 -17.66
N LYS A 114 -0.61 3.18 -18.48
CA LYS A 114 -0.47 4.57 -18.95
C LYS A 114 -0.50 5.55 -17.78
N ARG A 115 0.27 6.62 -17.86
CA ARG A 115 0.37 7.64 -16.79
C ARG A 115 -0.98 8.27 -16.41
N GLN A 116 -1.89 8.36 -17.38
CA GLN A 116 -3.23 8.96 -17.23
C GLN A 116 -4.25 8.01 -16.59
N GLU A 117 -3.94 6.72 -16.47
CA GLU A 117 -4.85 5.76 -15.84
C GLU A 117 -4.80 5.84 -14.31
N ASN A 118 -5.88 5.39 -13.68
CA ASN A 118 -6.00 5.41 -12.23
C ASN A 118 -5.40 4.13 -11.62
N PRO A 119 -4.29 4.22 -10.87
CA PRO A 119 -3.64 3.06 -10.28
C PRO A 119 -4.53 2.36 -9.24
N LEU A 120 -5.45 3.07 -8.59
CA LEU A 120 -6.36 2.47 -7.59
C LEU A 120 -7.42 1.58 -8.24
N LEU A 121 -7.92 1.95 -9.42
CA LEU A 121 -8.83 1.11 -10.19
C LEU A 121 -8.11 -0.16 -10.67
N TRP A 122 -6.89 -0.01 -11.17
CA TRP A 122 -6.05 -1.14 -11.58
C TRP A 122 -5.83 -2.15 -10.44
N TRP A 123 -5.54 -1.64 -9.25
CA TRP A 123 -5.38 -2.47 -8.05
C TRP A 123 -6.69 -3.15 -7.63
N LYS A 124 -7.83 -2.46 -7.77
CA LYS A 124 -9.16 -3.03 -7.47
C LYS A 124 -9.46 -4.25 -8.35
N ASP A 125 -9.17 -4.14 -9.64
CA ASP A 125 -9.41 -5.23 -10.61
C ASP A 125 -8.50 -6.43 -10.37
N ARG A 126 -7.29 -6.20 -9.84
CA ARG A 126 -6.27 -7.22 -9.57
C ARG A 126 -6.21 -7.67 -8.11
N LYS A 127 -7.18 -7.28 -7.29
CA LYS A 127 -7.27 -7.67 -5.87
C LYS A 127 -7.24 -9.20 -5.68
N GLY A 128 -7.86 -9.95 -6.59
CA GLY A 128 -7.86 -11.42 -6.57
C GLY A 128 -6.55 -12.06 -7.00
N VAL A 129 -5.77 -11.36 -7.85
CA VAL A 129 -4.49 -11.87 -8.37
C VAL A 129 -3.35 -11.63 -7.37
N TYR A 130 -3.38 -10.46 -6.69
CA TYR A 130 -2.35 -10.06 -5.73
C TYR A 130 -2.95 -9.70 -4.37
N PRO A 131 -3.56 -10.65 -3.65
CA PRO A 131 -4.30 -10.35 -2.43
C PRO A 131 -3.41 -9.79 -1.31
N ARG A 132 -2.15 -10.23 -1.20
CA ARG A 132 -1.23 -9.76 -0.15
C ARG A 132 -0.65 -8.41 -0.52
N LEU A 133 -0.25 -8.27 -1.78
CA LEU A 133 0.31 -7.02 -2.28
C LEU A 133 -0.73 -5.89 -2.29
N TYR A 134 -1.99 -6.20 -2.62
CA TYR A 134 -3.11 -5.26 -2.54
C TYR A 134 -3.31 -4.73 -1.11
N LYS A 135 -3.27 -5.61 -0.11
CA LYS A 135 -3.36 -5.21 1.31
C LYS A 135 -2.17 -4.33 1.73
N TYR A 136 -0.97 -4.66 1.24
CA TYR A 136 0.22 -3.85 1.50
C TYR A 136 0.15 -2.47 0.81
N MET A 137 -0.34 -2.43 -0.44
CA MET A 137 -0.58 -1.23 -1.22
C MET A 137 -1.51 -0.25 -0.52
N LEU A 138 -2.61 -0.72 0.09
CA LEU A 138 -3.54 0.15 0.82
C LEU A 138 -2.86 0.91 1.97
N LYS A 139 -1.82 0.37 2.60
CA LYS A 139 -1.07 1.08 3.66
C LYS A 139 -0.13 2.15 3.10
N ARG A 140 0.30 2.03 1.84
CA ARG A 140 1.40 2.83 1.27
C ARG A 140 0.94 3.88 0.27
N LEU A 141 -0.07 3.60 -0.56
CA LEU A 141 -0.58 4.59 -1.51
C LEU A 141 -1.42 5.71 -0.85
N ASN A 142 -1.74 5.58 0.44
CA ASN A 142 -2.42 6.61 1.23
C ASN A 142 -1.49 7.69 1.81
N ILE A 143 -0.20 7.68 1.46
CA ILE A 143 0.76 8.69 1.93
C ILE A 143 0.50 10.00 1.18
N THR A 144 0.04 11.02 1.90
CA THR A 144 -0.11 12.37 1.35
C THR A 144 1.25 13.01 1.17
N ALA A 145 1.56 13.44 -0.06
CA ALA A 145 2.83 14.10 -0.37
C ALA A 145 2.97 15.51 0.25
N THR A 146 1.87 16.11 0.74
CA THR A 146 1.85 17.49 1.23
C THR A 146 1.11 17.59 2.56
N SER A 147 1.47 18.60 3.35
CA SER A 147 0.74 19.00 4.56
C SER A 147 -0.58 19.73 4.26
N VAL A 148 -0.89 20.01 3.00
CA VAL A 148 -2.07 20.80 2.58
C VAL A 148 -3.40 20.24 3.14
N PRO A 149 -3.66 18.92 3.15
CA PRO A 149 -4.87 18.39 3.78
C PRO A 149 -4.95 18.72 5.28
N CYS A 150 -3.82 18.59 5.98
CA CYS A 150 -3.70 18.93 7.40
C CYS A 150 -3.92 20.43 7.63
N GLU A 151 -3.28 21.28 6.83
CA GLU A 151 -3.44 22.73 6.88
C GLU A 151 -4.89 23.15 6.64
N ARG A 152 -5.59 22.52 5.68
CA ARG A 152 -7.01 22.80 5.44
C ARG A 152 -7.88 22.47 6.67
N VAL A 153 -7.59 21.35 7.34
CA VAL A 153 -8.26 20.97 8.60
C VAL A 153 -7.94 21.99 9.70
N PHE A 154 -6.68 22.42 9.83
CA PHE A 154 -6.29 23.44 10.80
C PHE A 154 -6.88 24.82 10.51
N SER A 155 -7.00 25.22 9.24
CA SER A 155 -7.67 26.46 8.84
C SER A 155 -9.15 26.42 9.22
N LYS A 156 -9.85 25.30 8.95
CA LYS A 156 -11.23 25.10 9.41
C LYS A 156 -11.34 25.14 10.94
N ALA A 157 -10.41 24.49 11.65
CA ALA A 157 -10.35 24.53 13.11
C ALA A 157 -10.14 25.96 13.63
N GLY A 158 -9.31 26.75 12.95
CA GLY A 158 -9.11 28.18 13.24
C GLY A 158 -10.37 29.02 13.05
N LEU A 159 -11.20 28.71 12.05
CA LEU A 159 -12.51 29.38 11.90
C LEU A 159 -13.50 29.00 13.02
N ILE A 160 -13.44 27.77 13.52
CA ILE A 160 -14.27 27.31 14.65
C ILE A 160 -13.82 27.99 15.96
N LEU A 161 -12.51 28.13 16.15
CA LEU A 161 -11.86 28.92 17.21
C LEU A 161 -11.85 30.42 16.85
N ASN A 162 -13.01 31.07 16.76
CA ASN A 162 -13.02 32.53 16.62
C ASN A 162 -12.74 33.23 17.98
N GLU A 163 -12.39 34.53 17.94
CA GLU A 163 -12.09 35.33 19.15
C GLU A 163 -13.23 35.37 20.18
N ARG A 164 -14.48 35.21 19.75
CA ARG A 164 -15.68 35.14 20.61
C ARG A 164 -15.93 33.73 21.17
N ARG A 165 -15.22 32.69 20.70
CA ARG A 165 -15.36 31.26 21.09
C ARG A 165 -14.06 30.68 21.68
N THR A 166 -13.27 31.49 22.36
CA THR A 166 -11.97 31.11 22.95
C THR A 166 -12.07 30.18 24.16
N ARG A 167 -13.25 30.00 24.77
CA ARG A 167 -13.46 29.16 25.97
C ARG A 167 -13.83 27.69 25.66
N LEU A 168 -13.65 27.23 24.43
CA LEU A 168 -13.90 25.83 24.04
C LEU A 168 -12.84 24.90 24.64
N LYS A 169 -13.29 23.83 25.30
CA LYS A 169 -12.39 22.74 25.74
C LYS A 169 -11.88 21.97 24.52
N THR A 170 -10.63 21.53 24.55
CA THR A 170 -9.95 20.79 23.46
C THR A 170 -10.77 19.60 22.95
N LYS A 171 -11.43 18.85 23.84
CA LYS A 171 -12.30 17.73 23.46
C LYS A 171 -13.48 18.18 22.58
N LYS A 172 -14.14 19.28 22.93
CA LYS A 172 -15.29 19.81 22.18
C LYS A 172 -14.87 20.38 20.83
N LEU A 173 -13.69 20.99 20.77
CA LEU A 173 -13.10 21.45 19.52
C LEU A 173 -12.80 20.27 18.57
N SER A 174 -12.20 19.19 19.08
CA SER A 174 -11.94 17.99 18.28
C SER A 174 -13.22 17.40 17.69
N GLU A 175 -14.28 17.28 18.50
CA GLU A 175 -15.61 16.85 18.04
C GLU A 175 -16.18 17.75 16.93
N LEU A 176 -16.09 19.08 17.10
CA LEU A 176 -16.56 20.05 16.11
C LEU A 176 -15.77 20.00 14.80
N VAL A 177 -14.44 19.90 14.90
CA VAL A 177 -13.56 19.77 13.73
C VAL A 177 -13.89 18.49 12.97
N PHE A 178 -14.07 17.38 13.68
CA PHE A 178 -14.46 16.09 13.10
C PHE A 178 -15.79 16.20 12.33
N ILE A 179 -16.84 16.78 12.94
CA ILE A 179 -18.15 16.98 12.28
C ILE A 179 -18.06 17.94 11.09
N SER A 180 -17.13 18.91 11.11
CA SER A 180 -17.00 19.90 10.02
C SER A 180 -16.16 19.43 8.81
N CYS A 181 -15.38 18.36 9.00
CA CYS A 181 -14.41 17.87 8.02
C CYS A 181 -14.81 16.53 7.38
N ASN A 182 -15.81 15.85 7.93
CA ASN A 182 -16.47 14.66 7.36
C ASN A 182 -17.87 15.04 6.89
#